data_AF-A0AAV4XZA0-F1
#
_entry.id   AF-A0AAV4XZA0-F1
#
_cell.length_a   1.000
_cell.length_b   1.000
_cell.length_c   1.000
_cell.angle_alpha   90.00
_cell.angle_beta   90.00
_cell.angle_gamma   90.00
#
_symmetry.space_group_name_H-M   'P 1'
#
loop_
_entity.id
_entity.type
_entity.pdbx_description
1 polymer ?
#
loop_
_entity_poly.entity_id
_entity_poly.type
_entity_poly.pdbx_seq_one_letter_code
_entity_poly.pdbx_strand_id
1 'polypeptide(L)'
;MSCTGPGPVNLHITTGGSSKQDIMSTTVLDIKTLRLPPTNASSLALSLRATSTRTRKVRIWMSSRRRNYPFPDMPQDKSIRVFESLNTCHSITIGWKTSADERVKRYHRFSNRRFSDLIMQKIKGLQPDTKYLLEVQVTKVKGEMLPYEQVWARTAKTCSKKVKTEKNKSVFLKAPWNTEQAFTEESDG
;
A
#
# COMPACT_ATOMS: atom_id res chain seq x y z
N MET A 1 -11.86 18.99 14.89
CA MET A 1 -10.88 18.78 13.80
C MET A 1 -11.64 18.39 12.55
N SER A 2 -11.59 19.20 11.49
CA SER A 2 -12.26 18.91 10.21
C SER A 2 -11.37 18.02 9.34
N CYS A 3 -11.82 16.79 9.07
CA CYS A 3 -11.16 15.94 8.09
C CYS A 3 -11.39 16.53 6.68
N THR A 4 -10.41 17.24 6.13
CA THR A 4 -10.45 17.81 4.77
C THR A 4 -10.07 16.76 3.72
N GLY A 5 -10.64 15.56 3.82
CA GLY A 5 -10.41 14.45 2.89
C GLY A 5 -11.58 14.24 1.92
N PRO A 6 -11.37 13.51 0.81
CA PRO A 6 -12.42 13.13 -0.15
C PRO A 6 -13.54 12.27 0.48
N GLY A 7 -13.36 11.76 1.70
CA GLY A 7 -14.38 11.04 2.46
C GLY A 7 -14.68 9.65 1.87
N PRO A 8 -15.23 8.71 2.66
CA PRO A 8 -15.50 7.37 2.17
C PRO A 8 -16.67 7.33 1.20
N VAL A 9 -16.51 6.55 0.13
CA VAL A 9 -17.58 6.15 -0.80
C VAL A 9 -17.77 4.65 -0.73
N ASN A 10 -18.99 4.21 -0.47
CA ASN A 10 -19.36 2.80 -0.52
C ASN A 10 -19.68 2.42 -1.95
N LEU A 11 -19.06 1.35 -2.43
CA LEU A 11 -19.25 0.76 -3.75
C LEU A 11 -19.85 -0.63 -3.57
N HIS A 12 -21.01 -0.85 -4.18
CA HIS A 12 -21.68 -2.14 -4.27
C HIS A 12 -21.73 -2.55 -5.75
N ILE A 13 -21.34 -3.78 -6.04
CA ILE A 13 -21.28 -4.34 -7.40
C ILE A 13 -22.20 -5.55 -7.44
N THR A 14 -23.19 -5.51 -8.32
CA THR A 14 -24.20 -6.57 -8.48
C THR A 14 -24.23 -7.07 -9.92
N THR A 15 -24.71 -8.30 -10.13
CA THR A 15 -25.04 -8.79 -11.47
C THR A 15 -26.20 -7.96 -12.03
N GLY A 16 -26.10 -7.58 -13.30
CA GLY A 16 -27.20 -7.01 -14.05
C GLY A 16 -28.03 -8.11 -14.70
N GLY A 17 -29.35 -7.89 -14.81
CA GLY A 17 -30.31 -8.85 -15.35
C GLY A 17 -31.45 -9.16 -14.38
N SER A 18 -32.19 -10.23 -14.66
CA SER A 18 -33.39 -10.67 -13.93
C SER A 18 -33.10 -11.23 -12.54
N SER A 19 -31.89 -11.73 -12.28
CA SER A 19 -31.42 -12.10 -10.93
C SER A 19 -30.30 -11.16 -10.51
N LYS A 20 -30.60 -10.25 -9.56
CA LYS A 20 -29.62 -9.37 -8.94
C LYS A 20 -28.93 -10.11 -7.81
N GLN A 21 -27.70 -10.57 -8.07
CA GLN A 21 -26.83 -11.19 -7.08
C GLN A 21 -25.73 -10.20 -6.68
N ASP A 22 -25.44 -10.10 -5.38
CA ASP A 22 -24.31 -9.30 -4.90
C ASP A 22 -23.00 -9.99 -5.25
N ILE A 23 -22.09 -9.25 -5.88
CA ILE A 23 -20.76 -9.75 -6.27
C ILE A 23 -19.74 -9.31 -5.24
N MET A 24 -19.74 -8.01 -4.91
CA MET A 24 -18.86 -7.47 -3.87
C MET A 24 -19.31 -6.09 -3.42
N SER A 25 -18.98 -5.80 -2.16
CA SER A 25 -19.23 -4.52 -1.52
C SER A 25 -17.96 -4.03 -0.83
N THR A 26 -17.61 -2.75 -0.97
CA THR A 26 -16.42 -2.18 -0.31
C THR A 26 -16.57 -0.69 -0.08
N THR A 27 -15.92 -0.19 0.98
CA THR A 27 -15.68 1.25 1.16
C THR A 27 -14.36 1.65 0.53
N VAL A 28 -14.33 2.80 -0.14
CA VAL A 28 -13.18 3.38 -0.83
C VAL A 28 -12.96 4.79 -0.28
N LEU A 29 -11.76 5.03 0.28
CA LEU A 29 -11.36 6.34 0.84
C LEU A 29 -10.53 7.17 -0.15
N ASP A 30 -9.78 6.49 -1.00
CA ASP A 30 -8.87 7.08 -1.99
C ASP A 30 -8.90 6.21 -3.25
N ILE A 31 -7.80 5.56 -3.62
CA ILE A 31 -7.73 4.68 -4.79
C ILE A 31 -7.74 3.22 -4.35
N LYS A 32 -8.63 2.44 -4.95
CA LYS A 32 -8.74 0.99 -4.72
C LYS A 32 -8.92 0.25 -6.04
N THR A 33 -8.04 -0.70 -6.31
CA THR A 33 -8.16 -1.63 -7.44
C THR A 33 -8.90 -2.87 -6.97
N LEU A 34 -9.95 -3.25 -7.70
CA LEU A 34 -10.77 -4.42 -7.40
C LEU A 34 -10.64 -5.44 -8.52
N ARG A 35 -10.52 -6.72 -8.16
CA ARG A 35 -10.58 -7.82 -9.12
C ARG A 35 -11.95 -8.46 -8.98
N LEU A 36 -12.71 -8.40 -10.06
CA LEU A 36 -14.01 -9.04 -10.11
C LEU A 36 -13.82 -10.55 -10.28
N PRO A 37 -14.54 -11.38 -9.52
CA PRO A 37 -14.56 -12.82 -9.77
C PRO A 37 -15.16 -13.10 -11.15
N PRO A 38 -14.79 -14.24 -11.78
CA PRO A 38 -15.42 -14.66 -13.02
C PRO A 38 -16.93 -14.80 -12.79
N THR A 39 -17.72 -14.19 -13.68
CA THR A 39 -19.18 -14.20 -13.61
C THR A 39 -19.75 -14.43 -15.01
N ASN A 40 -20.84 -15.17 -15.08
CA ASN A 40 -21.58 -15.43 -16.32
C ASN A 40 -22.62 -14.32 -16.60
N ALA A 41 -22.66 -13.27 -15.78
CA ALA A 41 -23.58 -12.16 -15.98
C ALA A 41 -23.24 -11.37 -17.24
N SER A 42 -24.27 -11.05 -18.03
CA SER A 42 -24.14 -10.25 -19.26
C SER A 42 -23.87 -8.77 -18.99
N SER A 43 -24.19 -8.30 -17.78
CA SER A 43 -23.98 -6.91 -17.37
C SER A 43 -23.68 -6.82 -15.87
N LEU A 44 -23.08 -5.71 -15.46
CA LEU A 44 -22.75 -5.40 -14.06
C LEU A 44 -23.39 -4.07 -13.68
N ALA A 45 -24.02 -4.01 -12.52
CA ALA A 45 -24.57 -2.79 -11.96
C ALA A 45 -23.70 -2.29 -10.79
N LEU A 46 -23.15 -1.09 -10.93
CA LEU A 46 -22.34 -0.41 -9.93
C LEU A 46 -23.21 0.60 -9.17
N SER A 47 -23.35 0.42 -7.86
CA SER A 47 -24.04 1.36 -6.98
C SER A 47 -23.03 2.06 -6.08
N LEU A 48 -22.96 3.38 -6.20
CA LEU A 48 -22.09 4.23 -5.38
C LEU A 48 -22.92 5.01 -4.36
N ARG A 49 -22.52 4.97 -3.10
CA ARG A 49 -23.14 5.73 -2.01
C ARG A 49 -22.07 6.49 -1.23
N ALA A 50 -22.09 7.81 -1.30
CA ALA A 50 -21.25 8.64 -0.46
C ALA A 50 -21.74 8.59 1.00
N THR A 51 -20.82 8.58 1.95
CA THR A 51 -21.13 8.62 3.39
C THR A 51 -21.30 10.05 3.93
N SER A 52 -20.94 11.06 3.12
CA SER A 52 -21.04 12.48 3.49
C SER A 52 -21.98 13.24 2.55
N THR A 53 -22.59 14.30 3.05
CA THR A 53 -23.49 15.19 2.29
C THR A 53 -22.77 16.11 1.29
N ARG A 54 -21.43 16.19 1.32
CA ARG A 54 -20.64 16.99 0.37
C ARG A 54 -20.52 16.28 -0.98
N THR A 55 -20.60 17.05 -2.07
CA THR A 55 -20.38 16.56 -3.44
C THR A 55 -19.00 15.93 -3.60
N ARG A 56 -18.93 14.73 -4.16
CA ARG A 56 -17.68 13.99 -4.41
C ARG A 56 -17.54 13.65 -5.89
N LYS A 57 -16.31 13.72 -6.38
CA LYS A 57 -15.95 13.31 -7.74
C LYS A 57 -15.34 11.91 -7.69
N VAL A 58 -16.00 10.94 -8.31
CA VAL A 58 -15.52 9.56 -8.42
C VAL A 58 -15.08 9.31 -9.86
N ARG A 59 -13.90 8.71 -10.04
CA ARG A 59 -13.40 8.25 -11.34
C ARG A 59 -13.34 6.73 -11.33
N ILE A 60 -14.09 6.10 -12.21
CA ILE A 60 -14.14 4.63 -12.32
C ILE A 60 -13.43 4.23 -13.61
N TRP A 61 -12.52 3.27 -13.48
CA TRP A 61 -11.88 2.61 -14.61
C TRP A 61 -12.21 1.13 -14.55
N MET A 62 -12.64 0.58 -15.69
CA MET A 62 -13.00 -0.82 -15.81
C MET A 62 -12.45 -1.37 -17.12
N SER A 63 -11.90 -2.59 -17.07
CA SER A 63 -11.45 -3.30 -18.27
C SER A 63 -11.58 -4.79 -18.05
N SER A 64 -12.09 -5.50 -19.05
CA SER A 64 -12.07 -6.97 -19.10
C SER A 64 -10.68 -7.53 -19.42
N ARG A 65 -9.76 -6.72 -19.95
CA ARG A 65 -8.41 -7.13 -20.34
C ARG A 65 -7.38 -6.58 -19.36
N ARG A 66 -6.81 -7.44 -18.51
CA ARG A 66 -5.76 -7.06 -17.54
C ARG A 66 -4.55 -6.36 -18.17
N ARG A 67 -4.25 -6.67 -19.44
CA ARG A 67 -3.14 -6.02 -20.17
C ARG A 67 -3.41 -4.53 -20.45
N ASN A 68 -4.67 -4.14 -20.66
CA ASN A 68 -5.05 -2.77 -21.00
C ASN A 68 -5.30 -1.90 -19.77
N TYR A 69 -5.33 -2.49 -18.56
CA TYR A 69 -5.47 -1.73 -17.32
C TYR A 69 -4.25 -0.81 -17.14
N PRO A 70 -4.42 0.52 -17.10
CA PRO A 70 -3.31 1.46 -17.20
C PRO A 70 -2.58 1.68 -15.87
N PHE A 71 -3.18 1.34 -14.74
CA PHE A 71 -2.59 1.53 -13.41
C PHE A 71 -1.82 0.30 -12.92
N PRO A 72 -0.83 0.46 -12.04
CA PRO A 72 -0.14 -0.67 -11.39
C PRO A 72 -1.03 -1.38 -10.37
N ASP A 73 -0.77 -2.67 -10.13
CA ASP A 73 -1.41 -3.42 -9.04
C ASP A 73 -0.76 -3.02 -7.70
N MET A 74 -1.46 -2.22 -6.89
CA MET A 74 -0.94 -1.78 -5.59
C MET A 74 -0.96 -2.92 -4.56
N PRO A 75 0.01 -2.97 -3.63
CA PRO A 75 -0.03 -3.91 -2.51
C PRO A 75 -1.23 -3.61 -1.60
N GLN A 76 -1.66 -4.61 -0.84
CA GLN A 76 -2.76 -4.47 0.13
C GLN A 76 -2.42 -3.42 1.20
N ASP A 77 -1.18 -3.44 1.68
CA ASP A 77 -0.64 -2.42 2.59
C ASP A 77 0.11 -1.37 1.76
N LYS A 78 -0.50 -0.17 1.68
CA LYS A 78 0.04 1.00 0.96
C LYS A 78 0.80 1.95 1.89
N SER A 79 1.07 1.55 3.14
CA SER A 79 1.75 2.42 4.09
C SER A 79 3.23 2.61 3.73
N ILE A 80 3.70 3.85 3.92
CA ILE A 80 5.13 4.16 3.95
C ILE A 80 5.56 4.17 5.41
N ARG A 81 6.60 3.41 5.73
CA ARG A 81 7.16 3.35 7.09
C ARG A 81 8.45 4.15 7.16
N VAL A 82 8.61 4.89 8.26
CA VAL A 82 9.84 5.63 8.58
C VAL A 82 10.65 4.81 9.59
N PHE A 83 11.93 4.61 9.29
CA PHE A 83 12.85 3.86 10.15
C PHE A 83 13.68 4.83 10.99
N GLU A 84 13.10 5.35 12.06
CA GLU A 84 13.70 6.39 12.91
C GLU A 84 15.09 6.02 13.44
N SER A 85 15.32 4.75 13.77
CA SER A 85 16.63 4.24 14.22
C SER A 85 17.74 4.33 13.16
N LEU A 86 17.37 4.49 11.89
CA LEU A 86 18.29 4.64 10.75
C LEU A 86 18.39 6.10 10.25
N ASN A 87 17.56 6.99 10.80
CA ASN A 87 17.57 8.41 10.48
C ASN A 87 18.81 9.09 11.08
N THR A 88 19.21 10.19 10.47
CA THR A 88 20.23 11.09 10.99
C THR A 88 19.72 12.52 10.90
N CYS A 89 20.54 13.47 11.34
CA CYS A 89 20.32 14.89 11.11
C CYS A 89 20.15 15.26 9.62
N HIS A 90 20.77 14.52 8.70
CA HIS A 90 20.74 14.85 7.26
C HIS A 90 20.12 13.75 6.39
N SER A 91 19.47 12.76 7.00
CA SER A 91 18.90 11.67 6.23
C SER A 91 17.72 11.01 6.91
N ILE A 92 16.75 10.60 6.10
CA ILE A 92 15.61 9.80 6.51
C ILE A 92 15.62 8.50 5.74
N THR A 93 15.37 7.40 6.43
CA THR A 93 15.21 6.08 5.81
C THR A 93 13.73 5.71 5.87
N ILE A 94 13.16 5.44 4.70
CA ILE A 94 11.78 4.98 4.56
C ILE A 94 11.73 3.61 3.90
N GLY A 95 10.61 2.92 4.03
CA GLY A 95 10.34 1.72 3.24
C GLY A 95 8.85 1.48 3.00
N TRP A 96 8.57 0.76 1.93
CA TRP A 96 7.22 0.46 1.45
C TRP A 96 7.21 -0.89 0.74
N LYS A 97 6.04 -1.53 0.69
CA LYS A 97 5.86 -2.81 -0.01
C LYS A 97 5.91 -2.63 -1.52
N THR A 98 6.41 -3.62 -2.24
CA THR A 98 6.48 -3.62 -3.70
C THR A 98 5.11 -3.86 -4.32
N SER A 99 4.86 -3.22 -5.47
CA SER A 99 3.77 -3.62 -6.36
C SER A 99 4.03 -5.02 -6.91
N ALA A 100 2.97 -5.83 -7.00
CA ALA A 100 3.00 -7.16 -7.63
C ALA A 100 2.90 -7.11 -9.16
N ASP A 101 2.74 -5.93 -9.77
CA ASP A 101 2.69 -5.78 -11.23
C ASP A 101 4.11 -5.77 -11.82
N GLU A 102 4.43 -6.83 -12.57
CA GLU A 102 5.72 -7.00 -13.24
C GLU A 102 6.04 -5.88 -14.24
N ARG A 103 5.02 -5.14 -14.69
CA ARG A 103 5.13 -4.03 -15.64
C ARG A 103 5.41 -2.70 -14.95
N VAL A 104 5.61 -2.68 -13.64
CA VAL A 104 6.10 -1.49 -12.94
C VAL A 104 7.56 -1.25 -13.31
N LYS A 105 7.92 0.02 -13.55
CA LYS A 105 9.32 0.41 -13.70
C LYS A 105 10.06 0.05 -12.42
N ARG A 106 10.84 -1.04 -12.46
CA ARG A 106 11.51 -1.57 -11.26
C ARG A 106 12.46 -0.51 -10.70
N TYR A 107 12.26 -0.18 -9.43
CA TYR A 107 13.34 0.43 -8.63
C TYR A 107 14.56 -0.51 -8.69
N HIS A 108 15.74 0.08 -8.97
CA HIS A 108 16.95 -0.56 -9.49
C HIS A 108 17.11 -2.04 -9.12
N ARG A 109 17.15 -2.87 -10.17
CA ARG A 109 17.31 -4.34 -10.19
C ARG A 109 18.53 -4.87 -9.42
N PHE A 110 19.47 -4.01 -9.01
CA PHE A 110 20.73 -4.34 -8.32
C PHE A 110 20.84 -3.77 -6.90
N SER A 111 19.76 -3.22 -6.33
CA SER A 111 19.81 -2.76 -4.95
C SER A 111 19.76 -3.98 -4.02
N ASN A 112 20.87 -4.25 -3.32
CA ASN A 112 20.95 -5.18 -2.16
C ASN A 112 20.05 -4.75 -0.96
N ARG A 113 19.05 -3.88 -1.19
CA ARG A 113 18.12 -3.34 -0.18
C ARG A 113 16.69 -3.87 -0.33
N ARG A 114 16.44 -4.84 -1.23
CA ARG A 114 15.20 -5.61 -1.19
C ARG A 114 15.34 -6.72 -0.15
N PHE A 115 14.47 -6.69 0.84
CA PHE A 115 14.24 -7.83 1.71
C PHE A 115 12.83 -8.32 1.42
N SER A 116 12.70 -9.44 0.70
CA SER A 116 11.41 -9.93 0.19
C SER A 116 10.68 -8.86 -0.66
N ASP A 117 9.49 -8.45 -0.25
CA ASP A 117 8.59 -7.48 -0.86
C ASP A 117 8.80 -6.05 -0.33
N LEU A 118 9.79 -5.80 0.54
CA LEU A 118 10.06 -4.47 1.08
C LEU A 118 11.16 -3.75 0.30
N ILE A 119 10.88 -2.52 -0.16
CA ILE A 119 11.89 -1.59 -0.64
C ILE A 119 12.23 -0.62 0.48
N MET A 120 13.51 -0.49 0.81
CA MET A 120 14.02 0.56 1.71
C MET A 120 14.86 1.58 0.93
N GLN A 121 14.60 2.86 1.19
CA GLN A 121 15.35 3.95 0.60
C GLN A 121 15.79 4.98 1.65
N LYS A 122 17.08 5.31 1.58
CA LYS A 122 17.68 6.38 2.40
C LYS A 122 17.77 7.66 1.59
N ILE A 123 16.97 8.65 1.97
CA ILE A 123 16.98 10.01 1.46
C ILE A 123 18.07 10.78 2.22
N LYS A 124 18.99 11.42 1.50
CA LYS A 124 20.14 12.14 2.08
C LYS A 124 20.06 13.64 1.73
N GLY A 125 20.86 14.45 2.41
CA GLY A 125 20.96 15.89 2.14
C GLY A 125 19.78 16.69 2.69
N LEU A 126 19.06 16.15 3.66
CA LEU A 126 17.96 16.84 4.34
C LEU A 126 18.50 17.82 5.39
N GLN A 127 17.73 18.85 5.71
CA GLN A 127 18.07 19.78 6.77
C GLN A 127 17.79 19.17 8.15
N PRO A 128 18.62 19.41 9.17
CA PRO A 128 18.35 19.00 10.53
C PRO A 128 17.06 19.59 11.09
N ASP A 129 16.50 18.90 12.09
CA ASP A 129 15.31 19.33 12.83
C ASP A 129 14.09 19.73 11.97
N THR A 130 13.97 19.18 10.76
CA THR A 130 12.97 19.59 9.78
C THR A 130 11.96 18.48 9.55
N LYS A 131 10.68 18.85 9.49
CA LYS A 131 9.57 17.93 9.20
C LYS A 131 9.27 17.93 7.70
N TYR A 132 9.25 16.75 7.10
CA TYR A 132 9.02 16.50 5.68
C TYR A 132 7.75 15.67 5.48
N LEU A 133 6.96 16.00 4.46
CA LEU A 133 5.90 15.14 3.94
C LEU A 133 6.49 14.31 2.80
N LEU A 134 6.45 13.00 2.94
CA LEU A 134 7.02 12.06 1.98
C LEU A 134 5.90 11.38 1.20
N GLU A 135 6.06 11.37 -0.12
CA GLU A 135 5.16 10.68 -1.06
C GLU A 135 6.00 9.79 -1.97
N VAL A 136 5.57 8.53 -2.11
CA VAL A 136 6.16 7.57 -3.02
C VAL A 136 5.12 7.21 -4.06
N GLN A 137 5.53 7.18 -5.33
CA GLN A 137 4.66 6.83 -6.45
C GLN A 137 5.21 5.62 -7.21
N VAL A 138 4.29 4.81 -7.73
CA VAL A 138 4.59 3.65 -8.56
C VAL A 138 4.21 3.96 -10.00
N THR A 139 5.16 3.83 -10.93
CA THR A 139 4.92 4.05 -12.35
C THR A 139 4.84 2.73 -13.11
N LYS A 140 3.75 2.54 -13.86
CA LYS A 140 3.64 1.45 -14.82
C LYS A 140 4.34 1.80 -16.14
N VAL A 141 5.04 0.85 -16.74
CA VAL A 141 5.63 1.00 -18.08
C VAL A 141 4.51 1.25 -19.08
N LYS A 142 4.57 2.39 -19.79
CA LYS A 142 3.53 2.85 -20.74
C LYS A 142 2.13 2.93 -20.11
N GLY A 143 2.06 3.26 -18.82
CA GLY A 143 0.80 3.42 -18.10
C GLY A 143 0.86 4.58 -17.12
N GLU A 144 -0.11 4.59 -16.21
CA GLU A 144 -0.31 5.63 -15.23
C GLU A 144 0.49 5.39 -13.94
N MET A 145 0.49 6.40 -13.07
CA MET A 145 1.13 6.34 -11.76
C MET A 145 0.10 6.28 -10.64
N LEU A 146 0.41 5.56 -9.57
CA LEU A 146 -0.38 5.55 -8.33
C LEU A 146 0.48 5.85 -7.11
N PRO A 147 -0.01 6.67 -6.16
CA PRO A 147 0.72 6.97 -4.93
C PRO A 147 0.52 5.89 -3.85
N TYR A 148 1.52 5.74 -3.00
CA TYR A 148 1.37 5.17 -1.66
C TYR A 148 0.77 6.21 -0.71
N GLU A 149 0.43 5.79 0.50
CA GLU A 149 0.00 6.71 1.55
C GLU A 149 1.12 7.67 1.94
N GLN A 150 0.78 8.94 2.11
CA GLN A 150 1.76 9.94 2.52
C GLN A 150 2.15 9.76 3.98
N VAL A 151 3.43 10.01 4.30
CA VAL A 151 3.93 9.93 5.68
C VAL A 151 4.72 11.17 6.06
N TRP A 152 4.51 11.64 7.29
CA TRP A 152 5.34 12.70 7.86
C TRP A 152 6.57 12.09 8.53
N ALA A 153 7.73 12.70 8.31
CA ALA A 153 8.97 12.28 8.92
C ALA A 153 9.79 13.49 9.35
N ARG A 154 10.51 13.40 10.48
CA ARG A 154 11.37 14.48 10.98
C ARG A 154 12.82 14.01 11.02
N THR A 155 13.74 14.87 10.56
CA THR A 155 15.17 14.65 10.75
C THR A 155 15.57 14.90 12.20
N ALA A 156 16.63 14.22 12.66
CA ALA A 156 17.12 14.45 14.01
C ALA A 156 17.66 15.87 14.17
N LYS A 157 17.53 16.43 15.38
CA LYS A 157 18.03 17.78 15.70
C LYS A 157 19.55 17.86 15.65
N THR A 158 20.22 16.81 16.12
CA THR A 158 21.69 16.75 16.20
C THR A 158 22.23 15.51 15.52
N CYS A 159 23.42 15.64 14.93
CA CYS A 159 24.13 14.50 14.36
C CYS A 159 24.81 13.69 15.48
N SER A 160 24.08 12.77 16.10
CA SER A 160 24.69 11.85 17.07
C SER A 160 25.63 10.90 16.33
N LYS A 161 26.92 10.90 16.66
CA LYS A 161 27.86 9.85 16.22
C LYS A 161 27.33 8.54 16.80
N LYS A 162 26.95 7.56 15.97
CA LYS A 162 26.59 6.24 16.47
C LYS A 162 27.84 5.65 17.13
N VAL A 163 27.86 5.60 18.46
CA VAL A 163 28.84 4.82 19.22
C VAL A 163 28.63 3.37 18.79
N LYS A 164 29.64 2.75 18.18
CA LYS A 164 29.66 1.29 17.99
C LYS A 164 29.85 0.68 19.38
N THR A 165 28.76 0.44 20.09
CA THR A 165 28.82 -0.42 21.26
C THR A 165 28.86 -1.86 20.76
N GLU A 166 30.08 -2.35 20.57
CA GLU A 166 30.37 -3.75 20.39
C GLU A 166 30.06 -4.47 21.72
N LYS A 167 28.82 -4.98 21.88
CA LYS A 167 28.50 -5.94 22.95
C LYS A 167 27.51 -7.00 22.45
N ASN A 168 28.08 -8.17 22.21
CA ASN A 168 27.53 -9.52 22.11
C ASN A 168 26.49 -9.82 21.01
N LYS A 169 26.83 -10.83 20.20
CA LYS A 169 25.94 -11.55 19.27
C LYS A 169 24.67 -11.99 20.02
N SER A 170 23.60 -11.21 19.92
CA SER A 170 22.26 -11.65 20.28
C SER A 170 21.56 -12.15 19.02
N VAL A 171 21.29 -13.45 19.04
CA VAL A 171 20.43 -14.25 18.17
C VAL A 171 19.32 -13.41 17.52
N PHE A 172 19.22 -13.48 16.20
CA PHE A 172 18.07 -12.96 15.46
C PHE A 172 16.81 -13.67 15.96
N LEU A 173 15.93 -12.95 16.65
CA LEU A 173 14.55 -13.38 16.77
C LEU A 173 13.96 -13.36 15.36
N LYS A 174 13.81 -14.56 14.79
CA LYS A 174 12.87 -14.81 13.68
C LYS A 174 11.53 -14.23 14.12
N ALA A 175 10.96 -13.33 13.33
CA ALA A 175 9.52 -13.07 13.39
C ALA A 175 8.83 -14.14 12.54
N PRO A 176 8.11 -15.11 13.12
CA PRO A 176 7.24 -15.97 12.35
C PRO A 176 5.95 -15.19 12.08
N TRP A 177 5.72 -14.82 10.82
CA TRP A 177 4.37 -14.49 10.38
C TRP A 177 3.77 -15.79 9.85
N ASN A 178 3.24 -16.62 10.75
CA ASN A 178 2.48 -17.80 10.38
C ASN A 178 1.01 -17.56 10.74
N THR A 179 0.22 -17.46 9.67
CA THR A 179 -1.09 -18.06 9.41
C THR A 179 -1.88 -18.60 10.60
N GLU A 180 -3.15 -18.19 10.65
CA GLU A 180 -4.25 -18.91 11.28
C GLU A 180 -4.12 -20.43 11.08
N GLN A 181 -4.11 -21.20 12.17
CA GLN A 181 -4.59 -22.57 12.18
C GLN A 181 -5.66 -22.67 13.27
N ALA A 182 -6.90 -22.80 12.80
CA ALA A 182 -8.01 -23.29 13.59
C ALA A 182 -7.84 -24.80 13.83
N PHE A 183 -8.10 -25.19 15.09
CA PHE A 183 -8.73 -26.42 15.59
C PHE A 183 -8.90 -27.62 14.63
N THR A 184 -8.36 -28.78 15.02
CA THR A 184 -9.14 -29.90 15.59
C THR A 184 -8.23 -30.83 16.38
N GLU A 185 -8.62 -31.07 17.62
CA GLU A 185 -8.13 -32.11 18.51
C GLU A 185 -8.93 -33.38 18.17
N GLU A 186 -8.25 -34.47 17.80
CA GLU A 186 -8.84 -35.81 17.77
C GLU A 186 -7.86 -36.76 18.46
N SER A 187 -8.31 -37.24 19.61
CA SER A 187 -7.69 -38.26 20.45
C SER A 187 -8.20 -39.62 19.98
N ASP A 188 -7.32 -40.62 19.88
CA ASP A 188 -7.48 -41.96 20.48
C ASP A 188 -6.57 -42.98 19.80
N GLY A 189 -5.92 -43.81 20.63
CA GLY A 189 -5.24 -45.06 20.24
C GLY A 189 -3.79 -45.17 20.65
#